data_AF-A0A1Q8VTJ5-F1
#
_entry.id   AF-A0A1Q8VTJ5-F1
#
_cell.length_a   1.000
_cell.length_b   1.000
_cell.length_c   1.000
_cell.angle_alpha   90.00
_cell.angle_beta   90.00
_cell.angle_gamma   90.00
#
_symmetry.space_group_name_H-M   'P 1'
#
loop_
_entity.id
_entity.type
_entity.pdbx_description
1 polymer ?
#
loop_
_entity_poly.entity_id
_entity_poly.type
_entity_poly.pdbx_seq_one_letter_code
_entity_poly.pdbx_strand_id
1 'polypeptide(L)'
;MLNDESRPSQGAREFTWPDYIGWGWMVLQTRMEADWKGLWDYALPHVHATEETVASTEAQLGFRLPESYRGFLLASNGWPYFFQDMTIFSTSDLLGGDLHEAGQTQLELEECVEAMAADGVIAADHFPVAASLESIDVALMGKPETPAEGTVSWVRGEVIERYDDFLDYYLSMMELNKLDIARLRRDFGPKPERIPHAIIDYSKGIPIPGNALRDTLDITD
;
A
#
# COMPACT_ATOMS: atom_id res chain seq x y z
N MET A 1 -48.43 21.84 -25.36
CA MET A 1 -48.51 20.37 -25.17
C MET A 1 -47.33 19.78 -25.91
N LEU A 2 -46.33 19.09 -25.34
CA LEU A 2 -46.05 18.58 -24.01
C LEU A 2 -44.51 18.49 -23.85
N ASN A 3 -44.04 18.88 -22.66
CA ASN A 3 -42.92 18.36 -21.84
C ASN A 3 -42.15 17.15 -22.37
N ASP A 4 -40.82 17.23 -22.46
CA ASP A 4 -39.85 16.93 -21.38
C ASP A 4 -39.74 15.43 -21.08
N GLU A 5 -38.73 14.80 -21.68
CA GLU A 5 -38.10 13.62 -21.09
C GLU A 5 -36.61 13.91 -20.89
N SER A 6 -36.33 14.79 -19.93
CA SER A 6 -35.11 14.77 -19.14
C SER A 6 -34.96 13.40 -18.47
N ARG A 7 -34.35 12.45 -19.18
CA ARG A 7 -33.79 11.27 -18.52
C ARG A 7 -32.66 11.75 -17.62
N PRO A 8 -32.70 11.53 -16.30
CA PRO A 8 -31.52 11.75 -15.49
C PRO A 8 -30.44 10.79 -16.01
N SER A 9 -29.33 11.33 -16.50
CA SER A 9 -28.09 10.58 -16.63
C SER A 9 -27.84 9.95 -15.26
N GLN A 10 -27.94 8.62 -15.18
CA GLN A 10 -27.51 7.86 -14.01
C GLN A 10 -26.05 8.24 -13.79
N GLY A 11 -25.80 9.11 -12.80
CA GLY A 11 -24.45 9.50 -12.42
C GLY A 11 -23.66 8.24 -12.13
N ALA A 12 -22.54 8.07 -12.81
CA ALA A 12 -21.61 7.00 -12.49
C ALA A 12 -21.30 7.12 -10.99
N ARG A 13 -21.54 6.04 -10.22
CA ARG A 13 -21.16 6.02 -8.82
C ARG A 13 -19.65 6.21 -8.75
N GLU A 14 -19.20 7.33 -8.21
CA GLU A 14 -17.79 7.52 -7.89
C GLU A 14 -17.39 6.47 -6.85
N PHE A 15 -16.31 5.75 -7.12
CA PHE A 15 -15.77 4.74 -6.21
C PHE A 15 -15.10 5.44 -5.03
N THR A 16 -15.30 4.87 -3.84
CA THR A 16 -14.65 5.33 -2.60
C THR A 16 -13.47 4.44 -2.23
N TRP A 17 -12.61 4.88 -1.32
CA TRP A 17 -11.50 4.05 -0.82
C TRP A 17 -11.94 2.66 -0.32
N PRO A 18 -13.04 2.50 0.44
CA PRO A 18 -13.57 1.18 0.76
C PRO A 18 -13.90 0.32 -0.46
N ASP A 19 -14.45 0.91 -1.53
CA ASP A 19 -14.73 0.18 -2.78
C ASP A 19 -13.42 -0.27 -3.47
N TYR A 20 -12.40 0.60 -3.51
CA TYR A 20 -11.09 0.29 -4.09
C TYR A 20 -10.30 -0.75 -3.29
N ILE A 21 -10.33 -0.69 -1.96
CA ILE A 21 -9.69 -1.67 -1.07
C ILE A 21 -10.38 -3.03 -1.21
N GLY A 22 -11.73 -3.05 -1.24
CA GLY A 22 -12.49 -4.26 -1.49
C GLY A 22 -12.14 -4.92 -2.82
N TRP A 23 -12.04 -4.11 -3.89
CA TRP A 23 -11.61 -4.60 -5.20
C TRP A 23 -10.16 -5.11 -5.19
N GLY A 24 -9.23 -4.38 -4.58
CA GLY A 24 -7.83 -4.82 -4.47
C GLY A 24 -7.71 -6.14 -3.71
N TRP A 25 -8.51 -6.33 -2.66
CA TRP A 25 -8.52 -7.59 -1.92
C TRP A 25 -8.97 -8.76 -2.80
N MET A 26 -9.99 -8.55 -3.65
CA MET A 26 -10.41 -9.58 -4.62
C MET A 26 -9.29 -9.91 -5.63
N VAL A 27 -8.50 -8.91 -6.05
CA VAL A 27 -7.32 -9.13 -6.90
C VAL A 27 -6.28 -9.95 -6.16
N LEU A 28 -5.91 -9.58 -4.92
CA LEU A 28 -4.92 -10.32 -4.13
C LEU A 28 -5.36 -11.75 -3.82
N GLN A 29 -6.64 -11.99 -3.52
CA GLN A 29 -7.19 -13.34 -3.37
C GLN A 29 -7.00 -14.18 -4.64
N THR A 30 -7.24 -13.59 -5.81
CA THR A 30 -7.04 -14.27 -7.10
C THR A 30 -5.56 -14.57 -7.35
N ARG A 31 -4.66 -13.68 -6.92
CA ARG A 31 -3.19 -13.88 -6.98
C ARG A 31 -2.74 -15.00 -6.06
N MET A 32 -3.23 -15.01 -4.84
CA MET A 32 -2.99 -16.06 -3.85
C MET A 32 -3.42 -17.45 -4.35
N GLU A 33 -4.50 -17.55 -5.13
CA GLU A 33 -4.90 -18.80 -5.76
C GLU A 33 -4.00 -19.22 -6.93
N ALA A 34 -3.54 -18.26 -7.73
CA ALA A 34 -2.62 -18.49 -8.84
C ALA A 34 -1.22 -18.88 -8.34
N ASP A 35 -0.78 -18.29 -7.23
CA ASP A 35 0.48 -18.53 -6.55
C ASP A 35 0.43 -19.75 -5.61
N TRP A 36 -0.09 -20.87 -6.11
CA TRP A 36 -0.25 -22.08 -5.29
C TRP A 36 1.08 -22.71 -4.84
N LYS A 37 2.21 -22.25 -5.38
CA LYS A 37 3.56 -22.65 -4.95
C LYS A 37 4.11 -21.81 -3.79
N GLY A 38 3.42 -20.73 -3.41
CA GLY A 38 3.80 -19.87 -2.30
C GLY A 38 5.09 -19.10 -2.58
N LEU A 39 5.15 -18.39 -3.70
CA LEU A 39 6.27 -17.47 -3.98
C LEU A 39 6.22 -16.23 -3.10
N TRP A 40 5.03 -15.72 -2.83
CA TRP A 40 4.82 -14.48 -2.11
C TRP A 40 4.03 -14.71 -0.82
N ASP A 41 4.27 -13.83 0.14
CA ASP A 41 3.43 -13.70 1.32
C ASP A 41 2.18 -12.84 1.02
N TYR A 42 1.15 -13.01 1.84
CA TYR A 42 -0.13 -12.30 1.70
C TYR A 42 -0.68 -11.94 3.07
N ALA A 43 -1.19 -10.71 3.20
CA ALA A 43 -1.88 -10.24 4.38
C ALA A 43 -3.18 -9.50 4.03
N LEU A 44 -4.08 -9.44 5.01
CA LEU A 44 -5.26 -8.60 4.93
C LEU A 44 -4.86 -7.11 5.07
N PRO A 45 -5.59 -6.19 4.42
CA PRO A 45 -5.49 -4.77 4.75
C PRO A 45 -5.76 -4.56 6.24
N HIS A 46 -5.03 -3.63 6.86
CA HIS A 46 -5.28 -3.29 8.26
C HIS A 46 -6.67 -2.67 8.43
N VAL A 47 -7.21 -2.76 9.64
CA VAL A 47 -8.38 -1.97 10.00
C VAL A 47 -8.11 -0.47 9.82
N HIS A 48 -9.14 0.29 9.44
CA HIS A 48 -9.05 1.73 9.23
C HIS A 48 -8.42 2.47 10.41
N ALA A 49 -7.69 3.55 10.12
CA ALA A 49 -7.28 4.52 11.12
C ALA A 49 -8.47 5.40 11.51
N THR A 50 -8.46 5.90 12.74
CA THR A 50 -9.41 6.95 13.14
C THR A 50 -8.89 8.31 12.69
N GLU A 51 -9.81 9.27 12.54
CA GLU A 51 -9.45 10.68 12.30
C GLU A 51 -8.49 11.24 13.36
N GLU A 52 -8.66 10.85 14.63
CA GLU A 52 -7.77 11.25 15.73
C GLU A 52 -6.36 10.69 15.53
N THR A 53 -6.25 9.42 15.16
CA THR A 53 -4.95 8.77 14.88
C THR A 53 -4.23 9.46 13.72
N VAL A 54 -4.93 9.68 12.61
CA VAL A 54 -4.36 10.34 11.43
C VAL A 54 -3.93 11.77 11.77
N ALA A 55 -4.78 12.55 12.43
CA ALA A 55 -4.45 13.91 12.84
C ALA A 55 -3.26 13.97 13.82
N SER A 56 -3.15 13.01 14.73
CA SER A 56 -2.00 12.90 15.64
C SER A 56 -0.70 12.54 14.90
N THR A 57 -0.77 11.72 13.87
CA THR A 57 0.37 11.41 13.00
C THR A 57 0.76 12.64 12.18
N GLU A 58 -0.18 13.33 11.54
CA GLU A 58 0.04 14.59 10.81
C GLU A 58 0.73 15.65 11.70
N ALA A 59 0.28 15.81 12.94
CA ALA A 59 0.88 16.73 13.90
C ALA A 59 2.33 16.37 14.25
N GLN A 60 2.67 15.09 14.35
CA GLN A 60 4.04 14.62 14.63
C GLN A 60 4.95 14.73 13.40
N LEU A 61 4.41 14.50 12.20
CA LEU A 61 5.12 14.69 10.94
C LEU A 61 5.37 16.18 10.63
N GLY A 62 4.56 17.07 11.20
CA GLY A 62 4.64 18.51 10.98
C GLY A 62 3.95 19.00 9.71
N PHE A 63 3.18 18.13 9.04
CA PHE A 63 2.40 18.46 7.85
C PHE A 63 1.15 17.59 7.75
N ARG A 64 0.13 18.09 7.03
CA ARG A 64 -1.09 17.32 6.74
C ARG A 64 -0.83 16.34 5.60
N LEU A 65 -1.29 15.10 5.70
CA LEU A 65 -1.06 14.13 4.63
C LEU A 65 -1.86 14.54 3.38
N PRO A 66 -1.30 14.33 2.16
CA PRO A 66 -2.07 14.53 0.94
C PRO A 66 -3.37 13.72 0.94
N GLU A 67 -4.46 14.32 0.47
CA GLU A 67 -5.82 13.84 0.71
C GLU A 67 -6.07 12.42 0.20
N SER A 68 -5.45 12.04 -0.93
CA SER A 68 -5.57 10.70 -1.51
C SER A 68 -5.02 9.62 -0.55
N TYR A 69 -3.81 9.80 -0.02
CA TYR A 69 -3.20 8.87 0.95
C TYR A 69 -3.86 8.94 2.32
N ARG A 70 -4.25 10.15 2.77
CA ARG A 70 -5.05 10.34 3.98
C ARG A 70 -6.36 9.54 3.94
N GLY A 71 -7.06 9.62 2.81
CA GLY A 71 -8.30 8.87 2.57
C GLY A 71 -8.09 7.36 2.58
N PHE A 72 -6.97 6.88 2.03
CA PHE A 72 -6.60 5.47 2.14
C PHE A 72 -6.45 5.05 3.60
N LEU A 73 -5.67 5.78 4.41
CA LEU A 73 -5.43 5.43 5.82
C LEU A 73 -6.72 5.38 6.65
N LEU A 74 -7.67 6.27 6.36
CA LEU A 74 -9.00 6.29 6.98
C LEU A 74 -9.91 5.15 6.53
N ALA A 75 -9.55 4.41 5.49
CA ALA A 75 -10.24 3.20 5.05
C ALA A 75 -9.46 1.92 5.40
N SER A 76 -8.14 1.97 5.44
CA SER A 76 -7.20 0.90 5.81
C SER A 76 -5.89 1.49 6.33
N ASN A 77 -5.54 1.24 7.59
CA ASN A 77 -4.33 1.82 8.20
C ASN A 77 -3.05 1.07 7.78
N GLY A 78 -2.71 1.11 6.49
CA GLY A 78 -1.62 0.33 5.90
C GLY A 78 -2.08 -1.02 5.35
N TRP A 79 -1.21 -1.67 4.58
CA TRP A 79 -1.49 -2.98 3.98
C TRP A 79 -0.18 -3.73 3.65
N PRO A 80 0.17 -4.76 4.44
CA PRO A 80 1.32 -5.60 4.17
C PRO A 80 1.14 -6.46 2.92
N TYR A 81 2.21 -6.62 2.14
CA TYR A 81 2.23 -7.47 0.94
C TYR A 81 1.14 -7.11 -0.08
N PHE A 82 0.80 -5.82 -0.19
CA PHE A 82 -0.24 -5.36 -1.12
C PHE A 82 0.22 -5.53 -2.58
N PHE A 83 1.52 -5.50 -2.82
CA PHE A 83 2.16 -5.79 -4.09
C PHE A 83 3.50 -6.46 -3.83
N GLN A 84 3.62 -7.75 -4.21
CA GLN A 84 4.83 -8.56 -3.96
C GLN A 84 5.22 -8.51 -2.47
N ASP A 85 6.44 -8.06 -2.17
CA ASP A 85 7.03 -7.90 -0.84
C ASP A 85 6.84 -6.48 -0.26
N MET A 86 6.21 -5.57 -1.00
CA MET A 86 5.96 -4.20 -0.55
C MET A 86 4.79 -4.11 0.43
N THR A 87 4.93 -3.21 1.40
CA THR A 87 3.91 -2.85 2.38
C THR A 87 3.55 -1.38 2.26
N ILE A 88 2.24 -1.07 2.14
CA ILE A 88 1.75 0.32 2.31
C ILE A 88 1.84 0.65 3.79
N PHE A 89 2.44 1.80 4.10
CA PHE A 89 2.70 2.23 5.46
C PHE A 89 1.39 2.51 6.20
N SER A 90 1.35 2.09 7.46
CA SER A 90 0.38 2.55 8.43
C SER A 90 0.79 3.90 9.03
N THR A 91 -0.11 4.50 9.79
CA THR A 91 0.18 5.67 10.61
C THR A 91 1.36 5.49 11.58
N SER A 92 1.63 4.26 12.05
CA SER A 92 2.82 3.98 12.88
C SER A 92 4.09 3.86 12.05
N ASP A 93 4.02 3.24 10.86
CA ASP A 93 5.18 3.10 9.97
C ASP A 93 5.66 4.46 9.45
N LEU A 94 4.77 5.45 9.34
CA LEU A 94 5.15 6.83 9.04
C LEU A 94 6.00 7.48 10.14
N LEU A 95 5.87 7.05 11.39
CA LEU A 95 6.55 7.65 12.54
C LEU A 95 7.84 6.92 12.93
N GLY A 96 8.02 5.66 12.51
CA GLY A 96 9.23 4.89 12.79
C GLY A 96 9.07 3.39 12.60
N GLY A 97 10.11 2.64 12.94
CA GLY A 97 10.18 1.17 12.79
C GLY A 97 10.89 0.72 11.52
N ASP A 98 11.05 -0.59 11.34
CA ASP A 98 11.91 -1.16 10.29
C ASP A 98 11.49 -0.72 8.87
N LEU A 99 10.19 -0.64 8.59
CA LEU A 99 9.67 -0.14 7.31
C LEU A 99 10.03 1.32 7.08
N HIS A 100 9.90 2.15 8.12
CA HIS A 100 10.30 3.55 8.08
C HIS A 100 11.78 3.68 7.74
N GLU A 101 12.63 2.93 8.45
CA GLU A 101 14.08 2.93 8.23
C GLU A 101 14.43 2.46 6.83
N ALA A 102 13.76 1.42 6.31
CA ALA A 102 13.95 0.94 4.94
C ALA A 102 13.59 2.03 3.91
N GLY A 103 12.45 2.69 4.08
CA GLY A 103 12.01 3.78 3.19
C GLY A 103 12.92 5.01 3.25
N GLN A 104 13.38 5.41 4.45
CA GLN A 104 14.30 6.53 4.64
C GLN A 104 15.68 6.23 4.07
N THR A 105 16.21 5.03 4.30
CA THR A 105 17.52 4.62 3.78
C THR A 105 17.56 4.80 2.26
N GLN A 106 16.49 4.43 1.55
CA GLN A 106 16.42 4.63 0.09
C GLN A 106 16.46 6.10 -0.31
N LEU A 107 15.78 6.99 0.42
CA LEU A 107 15.79 8.44 0.16
C LEU A 107 17.19 9.07 0.33
N GLU A 108 18.05 8.45 1.12
CA GLU A 108 19.42 8.92 1.39
C GLU A 108 20.46 8.35 0.41
N LEU A 109 20.10 7.33 -0.39
CA LEU A 109 21.00 6.77 -1.39
C LEU A 109 21.26 7.77 -2.52
N GLU A 110 22.53 7.91 -2.89
CA GLU A 110 22.96 8.82 -3.97
C GLU A 110 22.25 8.49 -5.27
N GLU A 111 22.07 7.20 -5.59
CA GLU A 111 21.35 6.76 -6.79
C GLU A 111 19.89 7.22 -6.80
N CYS A 112 19.20 7.15 -5.66
CA CYS A 112 17.82 7.64 -5.55
C CYS A 112 17.75 9.16 -5.68
N VAL A 113 18.67 9.88 -5.01
CA VAL A 113 18.73 11.35 -5.08
C VAL A 113 18.99 11.81 -6.52
N GLU A 114 19.94 11.19 -7.21
CA GLU A 114 20.25 11.48 -8.61
C GLU A 114 19.07 11.14 -9.53
N ALA A 115 18.43 9.98 -9.35
CA ALA A 115 17.29 9.57 -10.17
C ALA A 115 16.09 10.52 -10.00
N MET A 116 15.83 10.99 -8.77
CA MET A 116 14.78 11.98 -8.50
C MET A 116 15.14 13.34 -9.13
N ALA A 117 16.41 13.76 -8.99
CA ALA A 117 16.88 15.05 -9.50
C ALA A 117 16.93 15.12 -11.04
N ALA A 118 17.11 13.99 -11.73
CA ALA A 118 17.14 13.92 -13.19
C ALA A 118 15.88 14.51 -13.85
N ASP A 119 14.74 14.43 -13.17
CA ASP A 119 13.46 14.97 -13.63
C ASP A 119 13.07 16.27 -12.89
N GLY A 120 14.03 16.90 -12.20
CA GLY A 120 13.84 18.19 -11.54
C GLY A 120 13.17 18.12 -10.16
N VAL A 121 13.13 16.93 -9.55
CA VAL A 121 12.44 16.70 -8.27
C VAL A 121 13.47 16.50 -7.14
N ILE A 122 13.23 17.11 -5.98
CA ILE A 122 14.13 17.02 -4.82
C ILE A 122 13.69 15.84 -3.95
N ALA A 123 14.59 14.89 -3.70
CA ALA A 123 14.28 13.73 -2.84
C ALA A 123 13.81 14.14 -1.43
N ALA A 124 14.39 15.20 -0.84
CA ALA A 124 14.00 15.73 0.46
C ALA A 124 12.53 16.25 0.52
N ASP A 125 11.94 16.57 -0.63
CA ASP A 125 10.53 16.95 -0.75
C ASP A 125 9.58 15.75 -0.64
N HIS A 126 10.10 14.53 -0.41
CA HIS A 126 9.31 13.30 -0.37
C HIS A 126 9.34 12.65 1.02
N PHE A 127 8.39 11.75 1.24
CA PHE A 127 8.35 10.84 2.36
C PHE A 127 7.89 9.45 1.89
N PRO A 128 8.32 8.36 2.54
CA PRO A 128 7.93 7.02 2.15
C PRO A 128 6.47 6.73 2.52
N VAL A 129 5.74 6.09 1.59
CA VAL A 129 4.35 5.63 1.78
C VAL A 129 4.20 4.13 1.53
N ALA A 130 5.18 3.49 0.91
CA ALA A 130 5.31 2.05 0.87
C ALA A 130 6.79 1.66 0.76
N ALA A 131 7.17 0.49 1.28
CA ALA A 131 8.51 -0.05 1.12
C ALA A 131 8.48 -1.58 1.26
N SER A 132 9.53 -2.23 0.75
CA SER A 132 9.86 -3.61 1.08
C SER A 132 10.93 -3.67 2.17
N LEU A 133 10.89 -4.74 2.97
CA LEU A 133 12.00 -5.14 3.87
C LEU A 133 12.95 -6.14 3.22
N GLU A 134 12.59 -6.69 2.06
CA GLU A 134 13.29 -7.76 1.36
C GLU A 134 13.98 -7.28 0.07
N SER A 135 13.54 -6.14 -0.47
CA SER A 135 14.08 -5.51 -1.66
C SER A 135 14.28 -4.01 -1.46
N ILE A 136 14.78 -3.33 -2.49
CA ILE A 136 15.01 -1.88 -2.47
C ILE A 136 13.80 -1.09 -3.01
N ASP A 137 12.68 -1.77 -3.26
CA ASP A 137 11.46 -1.14 -3.76
C ASP A 137 10.84 -0.22 -2.70
N VAL A 138 10.63 1.04 -3.08
CA VAL A 138 10.01 2.07 -2.24
C VAL A 138 9.06 2.93 -3.07
N ALA A 139 7.95 3.34 -2.47
CA ALA A 139 7.08 4.37 -3.02
C ALA A 139 7.20 5.64 -2.18
N LEU A 140 7.51 6.74 -2.85
CA LEU A 140 7.81 8.04 -2.26
C LEU A 140 6.74 9.03 -2.68
N MET A 141 6.05 9.61 -1.71
CA MET A 141 5.02 10.62 -1.95
C MET A 141 5.58 12.02 -1.70
N GLY A 142 5.26 12.97 -2.56
CA GLY A 142 5.68 14.36 -2.37
C GLY A 142 4.91 15.04 -1.22
N LYS A 143 5.65 15.77 -0.39
CA LYS A 143 5.15 16.52 0.77
C LYS A 143 4.32 17.71 0.33
N PRO A 144 3.35 18.14 1.15
CA PRO A 144 2.63 19.39 0.93
C PRO A 144 3.57 20.59 0.81
N GLU A 145 3.12 21.61 0.08
CA GLU A 145 3.85 22.88 -0.13
C GLU A 145 5.17 22.72 -0.89
N THR A 146 5.37 21.57 -1.55
CA THR A 146 6.50 21.31 -2.45
C THR A 146 6.02 21.15 -3.89
N PRO A 147 6.89 21.32 -4.90
CA PRO A 147 6.53 21.05 -6.29
C PRO A 147 6.06 19.61 -6.57
N ALA A 148 6.37 18.66 -5.68
CA ALA A 148 6.02 17.26 -5.82
C ALA A 148 4.72 16.89 -5.06
N GLU A 149 4.06 17.85 -4.40
CA GLU A 149 2.91 17.61 -3.53
C GLU A 149 1.91 16.61 -4.12
N GLY A 150 1.63 15.55 -3.37
CA GLY A 150 0.60 14.57 -3.72
C GLY A 150 1.05 13.51 -4.72
N THR A 151 2.04 13.79 -5.56
CA THR A 151 2.54 12.81 -6.56
C THR A 151 3.28 11.66 -5.88
N VAL A 152 3.30 10.50 -6.53
CA VAL A 152 4.01 9.31 -6.03
C VAL A 152 5.05 8.86 -7.05
N SER A 153 6.27 8.57 -6.59
CA SER A 153 7.33 7.94 -7.40
C SER A 153 7.61 6.53 -6.87
N TRP A 154 7.53 5.52 -7.72
CA TRP A 154 8.03 4.18 -7.40
C TRP A 154 9.50 4.10 -7.79
N VAL A 155 10.35 3.78 -6.82
CA VAL A 155 11.80 3.75 -6.97
C VAL A 155 12.34 2.36 -6.62
N ARG A 156 13.28 1.89 -7.44
CA ARG A 156 14.08 0.68 -7.19
C ARG A 156 15.50 0.89 -7.72
N GLY A 157 16.29 1.69 -7.02
CA GLY A 157 17.60 2.20 -7.48
C GLY A 157 17.50 3.29 -8.55
N GLU A 158 16.47 3.25 -9.39
CA GLU A 158 16.06 4.31 -10.31
C GLU A 158 14.56 4.58 -10.15
N VAL A 159 14.08 5.72 -10.66
CA VAL A 159 12.64 6.00 -10.73
C VAL A 159 12.03 5.13 -11.82
N ILE A 160 11.21 4.16 -11.41
CA ILE A 160 10.54 3.23 -12.32
C ILE A 160 9.36 3.92 -13.01
N GLU A 161 8.53 4.61 -12.22
CA GLU A 161 7.33 5.28 -12.69
C GLU A 161 6.88 6.37 -11.70
N ARG A 162 6.14 7.35 -12.21
CA ARG A 162 5.49 8.39 -11.41
C ARG A 162 3.99 8.38 -11.65
N TYR A 163 3.26 8.69 -10.60
CA TYR A 163 1.81 8.68 -10.54
C TYR A 163 1.31 10.03 -10.06
N ASP A 164 0.14 10.43 -10.56
CA ASP A 164 -0.45 11.73 -10.27
C ASP A 164 -0.82 11.87 -8.79
N ASP A 165 -1.27 10.76 -8.18
CA ASP A 165 -1.55 10.68 -6.75
C ASP A 165 -1.42 9.26 -6.19
N PHE A 166 -1.77 9.08 -4.90
CA PHE A 166 -1.72 7.77 -4.25
C PHE A 166 -2.76 6.77 -4.80
N LEU A 167 -3.92 7.25 -5.26
CA LEU A 167 -4.93 6.38 -5.86
C LEU A 167 -4.45 5.83 -7.20
N ASP A 168 -3.85 6.66 -8.05
CA ASP A 168 -3.26 6.24 -9.32
C ASP A 168 -2.14 5.21 -9.12
N TYR A 169 -1.25 5.44 -8.13
CA TYR A 169 -0.26 4.45 -7.72
C TYR A 169 -0.90 3.13 -7.29
N TYR A 170 -1.87 3.18 -6.38
CA TYR A 170 -2.56 1.99 -5.87
C TYR A 170 -3.23 1.20 -7.01
N LEU A 171 -3.96 1.88 -7.90
CA LEU A 171 -4.64 1.24 -9.03
C LEU A 171 -3.64 0.60 -9.99
N SER A 172 -2.52 1.28 -10.25
CA SER A 172 -1.44 0.74 -11.08
C SER A 172 -0.85 -0.54 -10.48
N MET A 173 -0.59 -0.58 -9.17
CA MET A 173 -0.12 -1.80 -8.49
C MET A 173 -1.14 -2.94 -8.56
N MET A 174 -2.44 -2.64 -8.50
CA MET A 174 -3.48 -3.64 -8.68
C MET A 174 -3.56 -4.18 -10.12
N GLU A 175 -3.35 -3.33 -11.13
CA GLU A 175 -3.24 -3.80 -12.52
C GLU A 175 -1.99 -4.67 -12.74
N LEU A 176 -0.85 -4.31 -12.13
CA LEU A 176 0.35 -5.15 -12.14
C LEU A 176 0.11 -6.50 -11.45
N ASN A 177 -0.61 -6.53 -10.32
CA ASN A 177 -1.02 -7.78 -9.68
C ASN A 177 -1.85 -8.67 -10.62
N LYS A 178 -2.71 -8.11 -11.47
CA LYS A 178 -3.45 -8.89 -12.49
C LYS A 178 -2.55 -9.45 -13.58
N LEU A 179 -1.52 -8.72 -14.01
CA LEU A 179 -0.52 -9.23 -14.93
C LEU A 179 0.28 -10.38 -14.29
N ASP A 180 0.64 -10.24 -13.02
CA ASP A 180 1.27 -11.29 -12.21
C ASP A 180 0.39 -12.54 -12.13
N ILE A 181 -0.91 -12.40 -11.88
CA ILE A 181 -1.87 -13.52 -11.90
C ILE A 181 -1.79 -14.27 -13.23
N ALA A 182 -1.83 -13.55 -14.36
CA ALA A 182 -1.78 -14.16 -15.68
C ALA A 182 -0.45 -14.89 -15.92
N ARG A 183 0.67 -14.35 -15.43
CA ARG A 183 1.99 -14.97 -15.47
C ARG A 183 2.05 -16.23 -14.58
N LEU A 184 1.63 -16.15 -13.33
CA LEU A 184 1.62 -17.27 -12.39
C LEU A 184 0.79 -18.44 -12.93
N ARG A 185 -0.40 -18.17 -13.50
CA ARG A 185 -1.23 -19.20 -14.13
C ARG A 185 -0.56 -19.86 -15.33
N ARG A 186 0.20 -19.10 -16.13
CA ARG A 186 0.98 -19.64 -17.25
C ARG A 186 2.12 -20.52 -16.75
N ASP A 187 2.85 -20.05 -15.75
CA ASP A 187 4.08 -20.68 -15.28
C ASP A 187 3.80 -21.90 -14.38
N PHE A 188 2.73 -21.85 -13.59
CA PHE A 188 2.40 -22.89 -12.62
C PHE A 188 1.26 -23.81 -13.09
N GLY A 189 0.46 -23.37 -14.07
CA GLY A 189 -0.74 -24.11 -14.47
C GLY A 189 -1.82 -24.12 -13.37
N PRO A 190 -2.86 -24.96 -13.52
CA PRO A 190 -3.97 -24.99 -12.58
C PRO A 190 -3.50 -25.47 -11.19
N LYS A 191 -4.02 -24.83 -10.15
CA LYS A 191 -3.81 -25.24 -8.76
C LYS A 191 -4.34 -26.68 -8.55
N PRO A 192 -3.50 -27.62 -8.08
CA PRO A 192 -3.97 -28.96 -7.72
C PRO A 192 -4.96 -28.93 -6.54
N GLU A 193 -6.03 -29.74 -6.59
CA GLU A 193 -7.10 -29.78 -5.57
C GLU A 193 -6.60 -30.05 -4.13
N ARG A 194 -5.48 -30.77 -4.01
CA ARG A 194 -4.89 -31.16 -2.72
C ARG A 194 -4.07 -30.06 -2.03
N ILE A 195 -3.84 -28.92 -2.70
CA ILE A 195 -3.06 -27.83 -2.11
C ILE A 195 -4.04 -26.86 -1.43
N PRO A 196 -3.90 -26.60 -0.12
CA PRO A 196 -4.74 -25.63 0.57
C PRO A 196 -4.56 -24.22 -0.03
N HIS A 197 -5.51 -23.31 0.21
CA HIS A 197 -5.27 -21.90 -0.12
C HIS A 197 -4.07 -21.39 0.70
N ALA A 198 -3.28 -20.46 0.13
CA ALA A 198 -2.11 -19.94 0.82
C ALA A 198 -2.51 -19.40 2.20
N ILE A 199 -1.59 -19.52 3.16
CA ILE A 199 -1.84 -19.08 4.53
C ILE A 199 -1.73 -17.55 4.54
N ILE A 200 -2.83 -16.89 4.88
CA ILE A 200 -2.81 -15.45 5.18
C ILE A 200 -2.03 -15.28 6.49
N ASP A 201 -1.03 -14.40 6.50
CA ASP A 201 -0.38 -14.03 7.76
C ASP A 201 -1.30 -13.10 8.56
N TYR A 202 -2.10 -13.70 9.43
CA TYR A 202 -3.00 -12.97 10.33
C TYR A 202 -2.26 -12.20 11.43
N SER A 203 -0.97 -12.49 11.69
CA SER A 203 -0.18 -11.78 12.71
C SER A 203 0.16 -10.35 12.28
N LYS A 204 0.11 -10.08 10.97
CA LYS A 204 0.37 -8.78 10.38
C LYS A 204 -0.90 -7.96 10.15
N GLY A 205 -2.09 -8.58 10.07
CA GLY A 205 -3.35 -7.89 9.74
C GLY A 205 -4.14 -7.30 10.91
N ILE A 206 -3.74 -7.55 12.16
CA ILE A 206 -4.47 -7.13 13.37
C ILE A 206 -3.54 -6.26 14.22
N PRO A 207 -3.89 -4.99 14.54
CA PRO A 207 -3.19 -4.28 15.60
C PRO A 207 -3.50 -5.04 16.90
N ILE A 208 -2.51 -5.75 17.44
CA ILE A 208 -2.61 -6.30 18.78
C ILE A 208 -2.77 -5.09 19.72
N PRO A 209 -3.91 -4.93 20.40
CA PRO A 209 -4.02 -3.92 21.44
C PRO A 209 -2.97 -4.27 22.48
N GLY A 210 -2.02 -3.36 22.71
CA GLY A 210 -1.00 -3.52 23.73
C GLY A 210 -1.66 -3.92 25.06
N ASN A 211 -1.20 -5.05 25.61
CA ASN A 211 -1.60 -5.72 26.86
C ASN A 211 -2.48 -6.97 26.73
N ALA A 212 -1.96 -8.02 26.09
CA ALA A 212 -2.29 -9.40 26.49
C ALA A 212 -1.23 -10.36 25.91
N LEU A 213 -0.17 -10.62 26.68
CA LEU A 213 0.71 -11.80 26.69
C LEU A 213 2.05 -11.43 27.38
N ARG A 214 1.95 -10.84 28.56
CA ARG A 214 2.85 -11.21 29.64
C ARG A 214 2.05 -12.13 30.54
N ASP A 215 2.67 -13.22 30.93
CA ASP A 215 2.16 -14.28 31.80
C ASP A 215 1.27 -15.30 31.09
N THR A 216 1.90 -16.33 30.53
CA THR A 216 1.96 -17.66 31.16
C THR A 216 2.48 -18.65 30.12
N LEU A 217 3.71 -19.11 30.28
CA LEU A 217 4.14 -20.48 29.95
C LEU A 217 5.43 -20.73 30.74
N ASP A 218 5.28 -20.86 32.07
CA ASP A 218 6.16 -21.75 32.83
C ASP A 218 5.73 -23.17 32.44
N ILE A 219 6.59 -23.87 31.70
CA ILE A 219 6.49 -25.32 31.58
C ILE A 219 7.67 -25.89 32.36
N THR A 220 7.41 -26.23 33.62
CA THR A 220 8.12 -27.29 34.32
C THR A 220 7.34 -28.59 34.14
N ASP A 221 7.92 -29.51 33.36
CA ASP A 221 8.24 -30.90 33.74
C ASP A 221 8.87 -31.63 32.55
#